data_AF-A0A925GXM0-F1
#
_entry.id   AF-A0A925GXM0-F1
#
_cell.length_a   1.000
_cell.length_b   1.000
_cell.length_c   1.000
_cell.angle_alpha   90.00
_cell.angle_beta   90.00
_cell.angle_gamma   90.00
#
_symmetry.space_group_name_H-M   'P 1'
#
loop_
_entity.id
_entity.type
_entity.pdbx_description
1 polymer ?
#
loop_
_entity_poly.entity_id
_entity_poly.type
_entity_poly.pdbx_seq_one_letter_code
_entity_poly.pdbx_strand_id
1 'polypeptide(L)'
;METRRDGGLRLASKNQLRLEVAVFEGQEIFSWAGDKLFSAQSVDELVGDGTTGSGDFGSFTISIFATDAAVFDYLGEKVASDGERFATYGYRVPVEMSRYQMRLPAGSAVMSYRGQFWVDPRSADLHRLTIEADKPPRESGVCGVTTEMIYHRVRIGPGTFLMPQRSVLTMIDLSGAKAVNETSYASCREYKSESTLLFQEVPPEREGTTTTVSESPLPAGSRLPGGLRLDVRLKTPIDSKTTANGDLIQGTLAKPIRGADGRVLVEAGAVLYGRVMRLEQRFLPTRYFVLGLRFDSLKVDGKTVPLTLVALPARDSGVAGSQSTDRLQLQPRAAGIGPFPIESRPGVGTFLFRQRDRLELDRKFLTEWETRSPALQ
;
A
#
# COMPACT_ATOMS: atom_id res chain seq x y z
N MET A 1 -33.00 -33.68 13.85
CA MET A 1 -33.13 -32.21 13.85
C MET A 1 -31.72 -31.64 13.97
N GLU A 2 -30.95 -31.67 12.88
CA GLU A 2 -29.64 -31.02 12.81
C GLU A 2 -29.84 -29.68 12.14
N THR A 3 -29.86 -28.64 12.96
CA THR A 3 -29.80 -27.26 12.51
C THR A 3 -28.44 -27.04 11.88
N ARG A 4 -28.38 -27.11 10.55
CA ARG A 4 -27.28 -26.58 9.74
C ARG A 4 -27.15 -25.10 10.13
N ARG A 5 -26.20 -24.79 11.01
CA ARG A 5 -25.81 -23.40 11.26
C ARG A 5 -25.28 -22.88 9.94
N ASP A 6 -26.03 -22.00 9.29
CA ASP A 6 -25.49 -21.11 8.26
C ASP A 6 -24.41 -20.25 8.94
N GLY A 7 -23.19 -20.77 8.97
CA GLY A 7 -22.00 -20.08 9.43
C GLY A 7 -21.56 -19.08 8.38
N GLY A 8 -22.39 -18.06 8.13
CA GLY A 8 -22.05 -16.99 7.20
C GLY A 8 -20.75 -16.29 7.64
N LEU A 9 -19.84 -16.07 6.68
CA LEU A 9 -18.63 -15.28 6.91
C LEU A 9 -19.02 -13.88 7.44
N ARG A 10 -18.30 -13.42 8.46
CA ARG A 10 -18.46 -12.07 9.00
C ARG A 10 -17.25 -11.24 8.58
N LEU A 11 -17.51 -10.03 8.09
CA LEU A 11 -16.43 -9.09 7.77
C LEU A 11 -15.65 -8.77 9.04
N ALA A 12 -14.33 -9.04 9.04
CA ALA A 12 -13.46 -8.81 10.18
C ALA A 12 -12.76 -7.44 10.09
N SER A 13 -12.31 -7.07 8.89
CA SER A 13 -11.76 -5.75 8.62
C SER A 13 -11.92 -5.33 7.16
N LYS A 14 -11.74 -4.02 6.92
CA LYS A 14 -11.76 -3.39 5.60
C LYS A 14 -10.78 -2.23 5.57
N ASN A 15 -10.02 -2.11 4.51
CA ASN A 15 -9.19 -0.96 4.18
C ASN A 15 -9.29 -0.66 2.68
N GLN A 16 -8.71 0.47 2.26
CA GLN A 16 -8.57 0.83 0.85
C GLN A 16 -7.16 1.36 0.63
N LEU A 17 -6.56 1.01 -0.51
CA LEU A 17 -5.22 1.45 -0.89
C LEU A 17 -5.30 2.27 -2.18
N ARG A 18 -4.40 3.25 -2.33
CA ARG A 18 -4.18 3.99 -3.58
C ARG A 18 -2.70 4.00 -3.91
N LEU A 19 -2.34 3.29 -4.96
CA LEU A 19 -0.97 3.03 -5.39
C LEU A 19 -0.79 3.42 -6.86
N GLU A 20 0.46 3.64 -7.26
CA GLU A 20 0.87 3.63 -8.66
C GLU A 20 1.65 2.33 -8.93
N VAL A 21 1.44 1.75 -10.12
CA VAL A 21 2.12 0.55 -10.59
C VAL A 21 2.69 0.79 -11.98
N ALA A 22 3.88 0.24 -12.24
CA ALA A 22 4.51 0.21 -13.55
C ALA A 22 5.18 -1.15 -13.77
N VAL A 23 5.50 -1.46 -15.03
CA VAL A 23 6.34 -2.60 -15.37
C VAL A 23 7.71 -2.08 -15.82
N PHE A 24 8.77 -2.57 -15.18
CA PHE A 24 10.16 -2.28 -15.52
C PHE A 24 10.95 -3.59 -15.55
N GLU A 25 11.72 -3.82 -16.62
CA GLU A 25 12.48 -5.07 -16.83
C GLU A 25 11.68 -6.36 -16.62
N GLY A 26 10.39 -6.33 -16.98
CA GLY A 26 9.49 -7.49 -16.85
C GLY A 26 8.98 -7.75 -15.44
N GLN A 27 9.21 -6.84 -14.49
CA GLN A 27 8.70 -6.90 -13.13
C GLN A 27 7.79 -5.71 -12.82
N GLU A 28 6.79 -5.95 -11.98
CA GLU A 28 5.99 -4.86 -11.44
C GLU A 28 6.73 -4.11 -10.33
N ILE A 29 6.66 -2.79 -10.41
CA ILE A 29 7.17 -1.88 -9.39
C ILE A 29 6.03 -0.98 -8.91
N PHE A 30 6.03 -0.66 -7.63
CA PHE A 30 4.96 0.05 -6.94
C PHE A 30 5.47 1.30 -6.22
N SER A 31 4.57 2.27 -6.07
CA SER A 31 4.73 3.43 -5.19
C SER A 31 3.39 3.85 -4.59
N TRP A 32 3.43 4.72 -3.58
CA TRP A 32 2.21 5.41 -3.20
C TRP A 32 1.81 6.40 -4.30
N ALA A 33 0.51 6.57 -4.49
CA ALA A 33 0.04 7.50 -5.50
C ALA A 33 0.59 8.93 -5.27
N GLY A 34 1.08 9.55 -6.34
CA GLY A 34 1.69 10.87 -6.30
C GLY A 34 3.13 10.92 -5.76
N ASP A 35 3.75 9.78 -5.41
CA ASP A 35 5.21 9.74 -5.24
C ASP A 35 5.92 9.95 -6.58
N LYS A 36 7.13 10.51 -6.52
CA LYS A 36 7.96 10.74 -7.71
C LYS A 36 8.76 9.50 -8.12
N LEU A 37 8.91 8.55 -7.19
CA LEU A 37 9.81 7.41 -7.30
C LEU A 37 9.05 6.14 -6.97
N PHE A 38 9.23 5.14 -7.83
CA PHE A 38 8.89 3.75 -7.52
C PHE A 38 9.91 3.21 -6.54
N SER A 39 9.44 2.70 -5.41
CA SER A 39 10.29 2.35 -4.28
C SER A 39 10.11 0.92 -3.79
N ALA A 40 9.17 0.17 -4.38
CA ALA A 40 8.84 -1.17 -3.94
C ALA A 40 8.69 -2.14 -5.12
N GLN A 41 9.17 -3.36 -4.93
CA GLN A 41 9.03 -4.46 -5.89
C GLN A 41 7.72 -5.25 -5.67
N SER A 42 7.05 -4.99 -4.55
CA SER A 42 5.77 -5.60 -4.23
C SER A 42 4.88 -4.68 -3.39
N VAL A 43 3.58 -4.97 -3.38
CA VAL A 43 2.61 -4.20 -2.58
C VAL A 43 2.86 -4.41 -1.07
N ASP A 44 3.35 -5.57 -0.65
CA ASP A 44 3.60 -5.85 0.77
C ASP A 44 4.73 -5.01 1.37
N GLU A 45 5.74 -4.64 0.58
CA GLU A 45 6.79 -3.72 1.01
C GLU A 45 6.24 -2.32 1.36
N LEU A 46 5.18 -1.88 0.67
CA LEU A 46 4.52 -0.61 0.95
C LEU A 46 3.56 -0.71 2.12
N VAL A 47 2.65 -1.68 2.11
CA VAL A 47 1.50 -1.73 3.03
C VAL A 47 1.87 -2.39 4.36
N GLY A 48 2.80 -3.35 4.35
CA GLY A 48 3.31 -4.06 5.54
C GLY A 48 2.39 -5.16 6.08
N ASP A 49 1.09 -5.12 5.79
CA ASP A 49 0.12 -6.13 6.23
C ASP A 49 -1.05 -6.34 5.26
N GLY A 50 -1.86 -7.36 5.54
CA GLY A 50 -3.01 -7.75 4.74
C GLY A 50 -2.70 -8.77 3.65
N THR A 51 -3.73 -9.13 2.88
CA THR A 51 -3.61 -10.04 1.74
C THR A 51 -3.32 -9.23 0.49
N THR A 52 -2.04 -9.07 0.20
CA THR A 52 -1.53 -8.36 -0.98
C THR A 52 -0.83 -9.34 -1.91
N GLY A 53 -0.96 -9.11 -3.21
CA GLY A 53 -0.26 -9.85 -4.25
C GLY A 53 0.27 -8.89 -5.30
N SER A 54 1.23 -9.37 -6.10
CA SER A 54 1.69 -8.74 -7.33
C SER A 54 1.49 -9.69 -8.51
N GLY A 55 1.55 -9.15 -9.71
CA GLY A 55 1.54 -9.90 -10.96
C GLY A 55 0.30 -9.66 -11.83
N ASP A 56 -0.77 -9.15 -11.25
CA ASP A 56 -2.05 -8.94 -11.92
C ASP A 56 -2.05 -7.74 -12.88
N PHE A 57 -1.07 -6.83 -12.78
CA PHE A 57 -0.91 -5.74 -13.73
C PHE A 57 -0.27 -6.18 -15.05
N GLY A 58 0.72 -7.06 -15.00
CA GLY A 58 1.42 -7.55 -16.20
C GLY A 58 2.34 -8.75 -16.01
N SER A 59 2.78 -9.07 -14.78
CA SER A 59 3.78 -10.14 -14.62
C SER A 59 3.21 -11.52 -14.97
N PHE A 60 1.92 -11.77 -14.70
CA PHE A 60 1.26 -13.01 -15.13
C PHE A 60 1.17 -13.10 -16.66
N THR A 61 0.78 -12.04 -17.36
CA THR A 61 0.67 -12.08 -18.82
C THR A 61 2.04 -12.26 -19.48
N ILE A 62 3.08 -11.62 -18.95
CA ILE A 62 4.47 -11.84 -19.38
C ILE A 62 4.86 -13.31 -19.15
N SER A 63 4.66 -13.84 -17.94
CA SER A 63 5.04 -15.21 -17.60
C SER A 63 4.26 -16.27 -18.38
N ILE A 64 3.00 -16.01 -18.75
CA ILE A 64 2.18 -16.99 -19.46
C ILE A 64 2.43 -16.90 -20.97
N PHE A 65 2.46 -15.71 -21.55
CA PHE A 65 2.42 -15.53 -23.01
C PHE A 65 3.74 -15.13 -23.64
N ALA A 66 4.69 -14.57 -22.89
CA ALA A 66 5.95 -14.05 -23.41
C ALA A 66 7.18 -14.92 -23.06
N THR A 67 6.96 -16.05 -22.38
CA THR A 67 8.00 -17.04 -22.06
C THR A 67 7.55 -18.44 -22.47
N ASP A 68 8.39 -19.44 -22.25
CA ASP A 68 8.12 -20.86 -22.46
C ASP A 68 7.63 -21.58 -21.18
N ALA A 69 7.25 -20.83 -20.13
CA ALA A 69 6.88 -21.39 -18.83
C ALA A 69 5.52 -22.10 -18.82
N ALA A 70 4.59 -21.72 -19.71
CA ALA A 70 3.23 -22.23 -19.72
C ALA A 70 3.00 -23.30 -20.79
N VAL A 71 2.28 -24.36 -20.42
CA VAL A 71 1.75 -25.35 -21.37
C VAL A 71 0.26 -25.11 -21.55
N PHE A 72 -0.20 -25.11 -22.81
CA PHE A 72 -1.56 -24.74 -23.19
C PHE A 72 -2.39 -25.92 -23.70
N ASP A 73 -3.65 -25.96 -23.29
CA ASP A 73 -4.67 -26.92 -23.73
C ASP A 73 -5.89 -26.15 -24.27
N TYR A 74 -6.32 -26.37 -25.51
CA TYR A 74 -7.54 -25.74 -26.02
C TYR A 74 -8.78 -26.40 -25.42
N LEU A 75 -9.69 -25.58 -24.87
CA LEU A 75 -10.88 -26.03 -24.14
C LEU A 75 -12.20 -25.80 -24.89
N GLY A 76 -12.15 -25.27 -26.12
CA GLY A 76 -13.33 -24.94 -26.91
C GLY A 76 -13.79 -23.48 -26.75
N GLU A 77 -14.97 -23.19 -27.30
CA GLU A 77 -15.57 -21.85 -27.22
C GLU A 77 -16.52 -21.74 -26.02
N LYS A 78 -16.56 -20.56 -25.41
CA LYS A 78 -17.53 -20.17 -24.38
C LYS A 78 -18.26 -18.91 -24.80
N VAL A 79 -19.51 -18.78 -24.34
CA VAL A 79 -20.34 -17.59 -24.55
C VAL A 79 -20.43 -16.84 -23.23
N ALA A 80 -20.04 -15.57 -23.22
CA ALA A 80 -20.21 -14.68 -22.08
C ALA A 80 -21.68 -14.29 -21.89
N SER A 81 -22.00 -13.69 -20.75
CA SER A 81 -23.39 -13.32 -20.39
C SER A 81 -24.03 -12.28 -21.32
N ASP A 82 -23.21 -11.50 -22.02
CA ASP A 82 -23.60 -10.51 -23.04
C ASP A 82 -23.75 -11.11 -24.45
N GLY A 83 -23.48 -12.41 -24.61
CA GLY A 83 -23.57 -13.14 -25.89
C GLY A 83 -22.28 -13.17 -26.70
N GLU A 84 -21.19 -12.52 -26.24
CA GLU A 84 -19.90 -12.58 -26.92
C GLU A 84 -19.28 -13.98 -26.84
N ARG A 85 -18.58 -14.38 -27.91
CA ARG A 85 -17.94 -15.70 -28.02
C ARG A 85 -16.44 -15.59 -27.85
N PHE A 86 -15.88 -16.44 -27.00
CA PHE A 86 -14.45 -16.49 -26.70
C PHE A 86 -13.90 -17.89 -26.90
N ALA A 87 -12.73 -17.98 -27.53
CA ALA A 87 -11.93 -19.19 -27.50
C ALA A 87 -11.29 -19.31 -26.11
N THR A 88 -11.43 -20.48 -25.47
CA THR A 88 -10.95 -20.72 -24.12
C THR A 88 -9.79 -21.70 -24.13
N TYR A 89 -8.77 -21.41 -23.34
CA TYR A 89 -7.60 -22.26 -23.17
C TYR A 89 -7.35 -22.48 -21.69
N GLY A 90 -6.95 -23.70 -21.34
CA GLY A 90 -6.37 -24.03 -20.05
C GLY A 90 -4.86 -23.88 -20.13
N TYR A 91 -4.24 -23.52 -19.01
CA TYR A 91 -2.78 -23.48 -18.92
C TYR A 91 -2.30 -23.90 -17.55
N ARG A 92 -1.05 -24.35 -17.49
CA ARG A 92 -0.33 -24.71 -16.25
C ARG A 92 1.10 -24.18 -16.31
N VAL A 93 1.58 -23.65 -15.19
CA VAL A 93 2.96 -23.21 -14.97
C VAL A 93 3.52 -23.98 -13.76
N PRO A 94 4.51 -24.86 -13.96
CA PRO A 94 5.11 -25.63 -12.88
C PRO A 94 5.98 -24.73 -11.99
N VAL A 95 6.24 -25.15 -10.75
CA VAL A 95 6.89 -24.30 -9.73
C VAL A 95 8.32 -23.91 -10.13
N GLU A 96 9.01 -24.77 -10.86
CA GLU A 96 10.38 -24.58 -11.35
C GLU A 96 10.50 -23.43 -12.36
N MET A 97 9.40 -23.15 -13.08
CA MET A 97 9.31 -22.06 -14.06
C MET A 97 8.52 -20.86 -13.52
N SER A 98 8.01 -20.96 -12.28
CA SER A 98 7.15 -19.95 -11.69
C SER A 98 7.95 -18.87 -10.99
N ARG A 99 7.52 -17.62 -11.17
CA ARG A 99 7.93 -16.46 -10.36
C ARG A 99 6.79 -15.95 -9.48
N TYR A 100 5.71 -16.71 -9.34
CA TYR A 100 4.56 -16.32 -8.54
C TYR A 100 4.88 -16.42 -7.06
N GLN A 101 5.38 -15.32 -6.51
CA GLN A 101 5.70 -15.17 -5.10
C GLN A 101 4.54 -14.51 -4.37
N MET A 102 4.17 -15.06 -3.21
CA MET A 102 3.11 -14.49 -2.39
C MET A 102 3.52 -14.48 -0.91
N ARG A 103 3.18 -13.39 -0.22
CA ARG A 103 3.35 -13.27 1.22
C ARG A 103 2.21 -13.98 1.94
N LEU A 104 2.57 -14.95 2.78
CA LEU A 104 1.68 -15.84 3.51
C LEU A 104 1.92 -15.67 5.01
N PRO A 105 0.98 -16.14 5.86
CA PRO A 105 1.17 -16.09 7.31
C PRO A 105 2.48 -16.73 7.78
N ALA A 106 2.92 -17.81 7.13
CA ALA A 106 4.14 -18.54 7.46
C ALA A 106 5.42 -17.99 6.81
N GLY A 107 5.33 -16.93 5.98
CA GLY A 107 6.44 -16.40 5.21
C GLY A 107 6.12 -16.25 3.73
N SER A 108 7.14 -16.03 2.90
CA SER A 108 6.95 -15.95 1.45
C SER A 108 7.10 -17.33 0.83
N ALA A 109 6.27 -17.67 -0.16
CA ALA A 109 6.43 -18.89 -0.95
C ALA A 109 6.26 -18.62 -2.45
N VAL A 110 6.98 -19.38 -3.27
CA VAL A 110 6.77 -19.46 -4.72
C VAL A 110 5.81 -20.62 -5.00
N MET A 111 4.80 -20.38 -5.82
CA MET A 111 3.76 -21.39 -6.12
C MET A 111 3.72 -21.72 -7.61
N SER A 112 3.52 -22.98 -7.93
CA SER A 112 2.95 -23.35 -9.23
C SER A 112 1.53 -22.80 -9.33
N TYR A 113 1.09 -22.55 -10.56
CA TYR A 113 -0.27 -22.08 -10.79
C TYR A 113 -0.81 -22.59 -12.11
N ARG A 114 -2.13 -22.59 -12.20
CA ARG A 114 -2.87 -22.98 -13.40
C ARG A 114 -4.02 -22.03 -13.61
N GLY A 115 -4.70 -22.15 -14.74
CA GLY A 115 -5.91 -21.37 -14.94
C GLY A 115 -6.50 -21.52 -16.32
N GLN A 116 -7.37 -20.57 -16.65
CA GLN A 116 -7.97 -20.45 -17.97
C GLN A 116 -7.84 -19.03 -18.46
N PHE A 117 -7.69 -18.87 -19.76
CA PHE A 117 -7.81 -17.58 -20.41
C PHE A 117 -8.79 -17.64 -21.57
N TRP A 118 -9.49 -16.52 -21.76
CA TRP A 118 -10.53 -16.34 -22.76
C TRP A 118 -10.04 -15.26 -23.72
N VAL A 119 -9.99 -15.58 -25.01
CA VAL A 119 -9.54 -14.66 -26.05
C VAL A 119 -10.61 -14.49 -27.12
N ASP A 120 -10.74 -13.28 -27.64
CA ASP A 120 -11.55 -13.02 -28.83
C ASP A 120 -10.87 -13.72 -30.02
N PRO A 121 -11.54 -14.67 -30.71
CA PRO A 121 -10.94 -15.43 -31.80
C PRO A 121 -10.60 -14.58 -33.04
N ARG A 122 -11.14 -13.35 -33.15
CA ARG A 122 -10.88 -12.44 -34.27
C ARG A 122 -9.69 -11.53 -34.03
N SER A 123 -9.60 -10.97 -32.83
CA SER A 123 -8.57 -9.99 -32.47
C SER A 123 -7.40 -10.59 -31.70
N ALA A 124 -7.56 -11.79 -31.15
CA ALA A 124 -6.68 -12.40 -30.16
C ALA A 124 -6.55 -11.60 -28.85
N ASP A 125 -7.44 -10.63 -28.62
CA ASP A 125 -7.47 -9.88 -27.37
C ASP A 125 -7.85 -10.81 -26.22
N LEU A 126 -7.01 -10.83 -25.18
CA LEU A 126 -7.34 -11.43 -23.89
C LEU A 126 -8.50 -10.67 -23.25
N HIS A 127 -9.55 -11.39 -22.87
CA HIS A 127 -10.74 -10.85 -22.21
C HIS A 127 -10.75 -11.17 -20.70
N ARG A 128 -10.45 -12.43 -20.36
CA ARG A 128 -10.40 -12.91 -18.97
C ARG A 128 -9.21 -13.82 -18.78
N LEU A 129 -8.53 -13.68 -17.64
CA LEU A 129 -7.49 -14.58 -17.18
C LEU A 129 -7.78 -14.98 -15.73
N THR A 130 -7.78 -16.28 -15.45
CA THR A 130 -7.84 -16.80 -14.09
C THR A 130 -6.52 -17.40 -13.71
N ILE A 131 -6.11 -17.18 -12.47
CA ILE A 131 -4.95 -17.80 -11.82
C ILE A 131 -5.47 -18.59 -10.61
N GLU A 132 -5.08 -19.85 -10.49
CA GLU A 132 -5.32 -20.68 -9.32
C GLU A 132 -3.96 -21.21 -8.85
N ALA A 133 -3.58 -20.90 -7.61
CA ALA A 133 -2.40 -21.48 -7.01
C ALA A 133 -2.59 -23.00 -6.88
N ASP A 134 -1.71 -23.77 -7.53
CA ASP A 134 -1.83 -25.22 -7.54
C ASP A 134 -1.19 -25.81 -6.28
N LYS A 135 -2.04 -26.33 -5.39
CA LYS A 135 -1.67 -26.98 -4.11
C LYS A 135 -0.66 -26.17 -3.26
N PRO A 136 -1.08 -25.04 -2.66
CA PRO A 136 -0.26 -24.34 -1.69
C PRO A 136 0.28 -25.33 -0.62
N PRO A 137 1.59 -25.31 -0.30
CA PRO A 137 2.13 -26.19 0.73
C PRO A 137 1.40 -25.98 2.07
N ARG A 138 1.15 -27.03 2.85
CA ARG A 138 0.35 -26.92 4.09
C ARG A 138 0.96 -25.94 5.08
N GLU A 139 2.29 -25.91 5.14
CA GLU A 139 3.09 -24.99 5.94
C GLU A 139 2.84 -23.53 5.60
N SER A 140 2.31 -23.20 4.41
CA SER A 140 1.94 -21.83 4.05
C SER A 140 0.80 -21.26 4.89
N GLY A 141 -0.02 -22.11 5.50
CA GLY A 141 -1.23 -21.69 6.22
C GLY A 141 -2.41 -21.34 5.30
N VAL A 142 -2.32 -21.60 4.00
CA VAL A 142 -3.36 -21.26 3.01
C VAL A 142 -3.98 -22.52 2.38
N CYS A 143 -5.30 -22.53 2.26
CA CYS A 143 -6.06 -23.59 1.57
C CYS A 143 -6.13 -23.37 0.06
N GLY A 144 -6.31 -22.13 -0.38
CA GLY A 144 -6.48 -21.82 -1.79
C GLY A 144 -6.37 -20.33 -2.08
N VAL A 145 -5.78 -20.03 -3.23
CA VAL A 145 -5.66 -18.68 -3.78
C VAL A 145 -6.12 -18.70 -5.23
N THR A 146 -7.02 -17.78 -5.53
CA THR A 146 -7.55 -17.59 -6.88
C THR A 146 -7.53 -16.12 -7.21
N THR A 147 -7.18 -15.79 -8.45
CA THR A 147 -7.21 -14.44 -8.98
C THR A 147 -7.97 -14.46 -10.30
N GLU A 148 -8.94 -13.57 -10.47
CA GLU A 148 -9.60 -13.35 -11.76
C GLU A 148 -9.30 -11.93 -12.23
N MET A 149 -8.78 -11.80 -13.45
CA MET A 149 -8.49 -10.53 -14.11
C MET A 149 -9.35 -10.38 -15.36
N ILE A 150 -9.93 -9.20 -15.52
CA ILE A 150 -10.69 -8.80 -16.72
C ILE A 150 -9.90 -7.74 -17.46
N TYR A 151 -9.80 -7.88 -18.77
CA TYR A 151 -8.99 -7.04 -19.64
C TYR A 151 -9.86 -6.21 -20.58
N HIS A 152 -9.32 -5.07 -20.98
CA HIS A 152 -9.95 -4.16 -21.93
C HIS A 152 -8.90 -3.33 -22.65
N ARG A 153 -9.29 -2.73 -23.78
CA ARG A 153 -8.45 -1.78 -24.50
C ARG A 153 -8.48 -0.42 -23.83
N VAL A 154 -7.29 0.12 -23.57
CA VAL A 154 -7.07 1.47 -23.04
C VAL A 154 -6.24 2.26 -24.04
N ARG A 155 -6.64 3.50 -24.29
CA ARG A 155 -5.87 4.43 -25.12
C ARG A 155 -4.85 5.17 -24.26
N ILE A 156 -3.58 5.05 -24.59
CA ILE A 156 -2.47 5.72 -23.90
C ILE A 156 -1.66 6.45 -24.96
N GLY A 157 -1.69 7.78 -24.94
CA GLY A 157 -1.08 8.60 -25.99
C GLY A 157 -1.65 8.27 -27.38
N PRO A 158 -0.82 8.00 -28.39
CA PRO A 158 -1.27 7.64 -29.73
C PRO A 158 -1.69 6.16 -29.85
N GLY A 159 -1.31 5.30 -28.89
CA GLY A 159 -1.50 3.85 -28.95
C GLY A 159 -2.75 3.36 -28.21
N THR A 160 -3.16 2.14 -28.55
CA THR A 160 -4.21 1.39 -27.85
C THR A 160 -3.59 0.09 -27.35
N PHE A 161 -3.72 -0.18 -26.05
CA PHE A 161 -3.09 -1.30 -25.36
C PHE A 161 -4.13 -2.13 -24.62
N LEU A 162 -3.92 -3.44 -24.56
CA LEU A 162 -4.74 -4.33 -23.76
C LEU A 162 -4.23 -4.34 -22.32
N MET A 163 -5.05 -3.90 -21.38
CA MET A 163 -4.67 -3.71 -19.98
C MET A 163 -5.70 -4.34 -19.05
N PRO A 164 -5.29 -4.84 -17.88
CA PRO A 164 -6.24 -5.27 -16.86
C PRO A 164 -7.08 -4.08 -16.41
N GLN A 165 -8.40 -4.26 -16.38
CA GLN A 165 -9.36 -3.29 -15.87
C GLN A 165 -9.61 -3.51 -14.37
N ARG A 166 -9.78 -4.79 -14.00
CA ARG A 166 -10.15 -5.23 -12.67
C ARG A 166 -9.47 -6.57 -12.39
N SER A 167 -9.04 -6.74 -11.15
CA SER A 167 -8.47 -7.98 -10.63
C SER A 167 -9.13 -8.28 -9.27
N VAL A 168 -9.56 -9.52 -9.07
CA VAL A 168 -10.14 -9.97 -7.81
C VAL A 168 -9.35 -11.17 -7.32
N LEU A 169 -8.56 -10.97 -6.27
CA LEU A 169 -7.87 -12.02 -5.55
C LEU A 169 -8.75 -12.49 -4.38
N THR A 170 -8.95 -13.80 -4.29
CA THR A 170 -9.57 -14.47 -3.16
C THR A 170 -8.59 -15.48 -2.56
N MET A 171 -8.35 -15.35 -1.26
CA MET A 171 -7.54 -16.28 -0.47
C MET A 171 -8.38 -16.87 0.66
N ILE A 172 -8.23 -18.17 0.90
CA ILE A 172 -8.84 -18.87 2.03
C ILE A 172 -7.73 -19.52 2.84
N ASP A 173 -7.65 -19.21 4.13
CA ASP A 173 -6.64 -19.80 5.02
C ASP A 173 -7.09 -21.13 5.64
N LEU A 174 -6.20 -21.81 6.38
CA LEU A 174 -6.51 -23.07 7.07
C LEU A 174 -7.59 -22.94 8.16
N SER A 175 -7.85 -21.73 8.68
CA SER A 175 -8.93 -21.48 9.65
C SER A 175 -10.30 -21.31 8.98
N GLY A 176 -10.33 -21.21 7.64
CA GLY A 176 -11.51 -20.88 6.86
C GLY A 176 -11.77 -19.37 6.77
N ALA A 177 -10.86 -18.52 7.25
CA ALA A 177 -10.96 -17.09 7.04
C ALA A 177 -10.71 -16.78 5.55
N LYS A 178 -11.53 -15.87 5.03
CA LYS A 178 -11.49 -15.45 3.62
C LYS A 178 -11.00 -14.01 3.54
N ALA A 179 -9.96 -13.79 2.75
CA ALA A 179 -9.54 -12.46 2.32
C ALA A 179 -9.94 -12.25 0.86
N VAL A 180 -10.46 -11.05 0.55
CA VAL A 180 -10.76 -10.62 -0.81
C VAL A 180 -10.07 -9.29 -1.04
N ASN A 181 -9.24 -9.24 -2.08
CA ASN A 181 -8.59 -8.02 -2.54
C ASN A 181 -9.11 -7.71 -3.94
N GLU A 182 -9.77 -6.56 -4.08
CA GLU A 182 -10.32 -6.09 -5.34
C GLU A 182 -9.53 -4.87 -5.81
N THR A 183 -8.85 -5.03 -6.94
CA THR A 183 -8.01 -4.02 -7.57
C THR A 183 -8.69 -3.53 -8.84
N SER A 184 -8.71 -2.21 -9.03
CA SER A 184 -9.18 -1.57 -10.26
C SER A 184 -8.11 -0.64 -10.79
N TYR A 185 -7.83 -0.73 -12.09
CA TYR A 185 -6.81 0.07 -12.74
C TYR A 185 -7.44 1.26 -13.47
N ALA A 186 -6.88 2.44 -13.25
CA ALA A 186 -7.38 3.70 -13.82
C ALA A 186 -6.23 4.68 -14.05
N SER A 187 -6.51 5.74 -14.81
CA SER A 187 -5.55 6.84 -15.07
C SER A 187 -4.24 6.37 -15.72
N CYS A 188 -4.30 5.34 -16.58
CA CYS A 188 -3.14 4.85 -17.32
C CYS A 188 -2.51 5.97 -18.17
N ARG A 189 -1.21 6.17 -18.01
CA ARG A 189 -0.44 7.21 -18.69
C ARG A 189 0.95 6.69 -19.08
N GLU A 190 1.52 7.27 -20.11
CA GLU A 190 2.92 7.06 -20.44
C GLU A 190 3.80 7.89 -19.48
N TYR A 191 4.78 7.28 -18.84
CA TYR A 191 5.77 8.00 -18.05
C TYR A 191 6.81 8.60 -18.99
N LYS A 192 6.82 9.93 -19.11
CA LYS A 192 7.83 10.68 -19.87
C LYS A 192 8.96 11.08 -18.93
N SER A 193 10.17 10.58 -19.20
CA SER A 193 11.55 10.89 -18.75
C SER A 193 11.89 11.77 -17.52
N GLU A 194 10.97 12.24 -16.69
CA GLU A 194 11.28 12.95 -15.42
C GLU A 194 11.26 12.03 -14.19
N SER A 195 10.95 10.74 -14.39
CA SER A 195 11.01 9.71 -13.34
C SER A 195 12.38 9.01 -13.38
N THR A 196 13.35 9.53 -12.63
CA THR A 196 14.62 8.82 -12.43
C THR A 196 14.36 7.59 -11.57
N LEU A 197 14.38 6.39 -12.15
CA LEU A 197 14.40 5.14 -11.40
C LEU A 197 15.78 5.01 -10.73
N LEU A 198 15.88 5.40 -9.46
CA LEU A 198 17.07 5.15 -8.65
C LEU A 198 16.74 4.03 -7.67
N PHE A 199 17.14 2.82 -8.03
CA PHE A 199 17.27 1.75 -7.06
C PHE A 199 18.41 2.13 -6.11
N GLN A 200 18.16 2.11 -4.81
CA GLN A 200 19.27 2.08 -3.86
C GLN A 200 19.98 0.74 -4.07
N GLU A 201 21.05 0.75 -4.87
CA GLU A 201 22.08 -0.28 -4.78
C GLU A 201 22.55 -0.32 -3.33
N VAL A 202 22.30 -1.46 -2.67
CA VAL A 202 23.01 -1.80 -1.43
C VAL A 202 24.47 -1.96 -1.84
N PRO A 203 25.40 -1.12 -1.35
CA PRO A 203 26.78 -1.21 -1.78
C PRO A 203 27.35 -2.56 -1.33
N PRO A 204 28.03 -3.33 -2.21
CA PRO A 204 28.91 -4.38 -1.73
C PRO A 204 30.00 -3.75 -0.85
N GLU A 205 30.36 -4.46 0.22
CA GLU A 205 31.43 -4.07 1.12
C GLU A 205 32.70 -3.66 0.37
N ARG A 206 33.29 -2.58 0.87
CA ARG A 206 34.45 -1.85 0.35
C ARG A 206 35.63 -2.76 0.00
N GLU A 207 36.27 -2.48 -1.12
CA GLU A 207 37.73 -2.34 -1.20
C GLU A 207 38.12 -1.19 -2.15
N GLY A 208 38.93 -0.27 -1.62
CA GLY A 208 39.99 0.48 -2.31
C GLY A 208 39.70 1.27 -3.60
N THR A 209 39.78 2.60 -3.47
CA THR A 209 40.61 3.54 -4.28
C THR A 209 39.84 4.77 -4.75
N THR A 210 40.31 5.92 -4.25
CA THR A 210 39.99 7.31 -4.60
C THR A 210 39.96 7.59 -6.10
N THR A 211 38.90 8.26 -6.58
CA THR A 211 39.03 9.38 -7.53
C THR A 211 37.88 10.36 -7.31
N THR A 212 38.25 11.60 -7.01
CA THR A 212 37.39 12.76 -6.80
C THR A 212 36.71 13.20 -8.09
N VAL A 213 35.37 13.20 -8.11
CA VAL A 213 34.58 14.13 -8.93
C VAL A 213 33.81 15.01 -7.98
N SER A 214 34.11 16.30 -8.03
CA SER A 214 33.53 17.34 -7.19
C SER A 214 32.10 17.60 -7.66
N GLU A 215 31.14 16.88 -7.09
CA GLU A 215 29.74 17.29 -7.12
C GLU A 215 29.50 18.24 -5.95
N SER A 216 29.18 19.48 -6.27
CA SER A 216 28.92 20.55 -5.30
C SER A 216 27.79 20.13 -4.35
N PRO A 217 28.00 20.07 -3.03
CA PRO A 217 26.91 19.82 -2.10
C PRO A 217 25.96 21.02 -2.14
N LEU A 218 24.69 20.76 -2.44
CA LEU A 218 23.60 21.67 -2.10
C LEU A 218 23.84 22.24 -0.69
N PRO A 219 23.78 23.57 -0.48
CA PRO A 219 24.03 24.15 0.83
C PRO A 219 23.06 23.53 1.84
N ALA A 220 23.59 23.12 2.99
CA ALA A 220 22.85 22.51 4.08
C ALA A 220 21.66 23.38 4.50
N GLY A 221 20.49 23.11 3.93
CA GLY A 221 19.22 23.63 4.40
C GLY A 221 18.96 23.03 5.77
N SER A 222 19.18 23.85 6.80
CA SER A 222 18.90 23.63 8.22
C SER A 222 17.90 22.50 8.49
N ARG A 223 18.43 21.29 8.73
CA ARG A 223 17.63 20.19 9.27
C ARG A 223 17.16 20.61 10.67
N LEU A 224 15.89 20.38 10.97
CA LEU A 224 15.38 20.64 12.32
C LEU A 224 16.12 19.73 13.32
N PRO A 225 16.63 20.28 14.44
CA PRO A 225 17.17 19.48 15.52
C PRO A 225 16.18 18.41 16.00
N GLY A 226 16.68 17.28 16.47
CA GLY A 226 15.86 16.29 17.18
C GLY A 226 15.37 16.81 18.54
N GLY A 227 14.24 16.28 19.02
CA GLY A 227 13.66 16.60 20.32
C GLY A 227 12.74 17.83 20.35
N LEU A 228 12.48 18.45 19.19
CA LEU A 228 11.55 19.58 19.08
C LEU A 228 10.12 19.04 19.03
N ARG A 229 9.22 19.64 19.81
CA ARG A 229 7.80 19.25 19.83
C ARG A 229 6.97 20.09 18.86
N LEU A 230 6.01 19.45 18.21
CA LEU A 230 5.10 20.08 17.25
C LEU A 230 3.66 19.70 17.57
N ASP A 231 2.80 20.71 17.59
CA ASP A 231 1.35 20.55 17.61
C ASP A 231 0.85 20.69 16.17
N VAL A 232 0.39 19.60 15.55
CA VAL A 232 -0.05 19.58 14.14
C VAL A 232 -1.57 19.47 14.07
N ARG A 233 -2.21 20.49 13.50
CA ARG A 233 -3.63 20.44 13.11
C ARG A 233 -3.74 19.86 11.72
N LEU A 234 -4.64 18.90 11.54
CA LEU A 234 -4.95 18.36 10.22
C LEU A 234 -5.54 19.47 9.33
N LYS A 235 -5.13 19.53 8.05
CA LYS A 235 -5.67 20.49 7.07
C LYS A 235 -6.48 19.78 5.99
N THR A 236 -5.99 18.65 5.51
CA THR A 236 -6.72 17.78 4.57
C THR A 236 -7.74 16.94 5.37
N PRO A 237 -9.05 17.04 5.11
CA PRO A 237 -10.03 16.23 5.81
C PRO A 237 -9.80 14.73 5.54
N ILE A 238 -10.03 13.90 6.54
CA ILE A 238 -10.01 12.44 6.41
C ILE A 238 -11.44 11.93 6.59
N ASP A 239 -11.92 11.16 5.62
CA ASP A 239 -13.21 10.51 5.62
C ASP A 239 -13.02 9.04 5.24
N SER A 240 -13.38 8.12 6.13
CA SER A 240 -13.23 6.68 5.91
C SER A 240 -13.99 6.11 4.72
N LYS A 241 -14.86 6.89 4.07
CA LYS A 241 -15.53 6.48 2.82
C LYS A 241 -14.74 6.79 1.55
N THR A 242 -13.85 7.77 1.57
CA THR A 242 -13.21 8.32 0.36
C THR A 242 -11.69 8.37 0.45
N THR A 243 -11.16 8.44 1.67
CA THR A 243 -9.73 8.43 1.94
C THR A 243 -9.20 7.00 1.88
N ALA A 244 -8.09 6.82 1.18
CA ALA A 244 -7.37 5.55 1.10
C ALA A 244 -6.00 5.65 1.77
N ASN A 245 -5.43 4.50 2.16
CA ASN A 245 -4.01 4.41 2.46
C ASN A 245 -3.24 4.82 1.22
N GLY A 246 -2.22 5.62 1.41
CA GLY A 246 -1.52 6.24 0.31
C GLY A 246 -2.00 7.65 0.00
N ASP A 247 -3.06 8.17 0.60
CA ASP A 247 -3.50 9.52 0.25
C ASP A 247 -2.61 10.59 0.87
N LEU A 248 -2.27 11.61 0.07
CA LEU A 248 -1.52 12.77 0.53
C LEU A 248 -2.36 13.61 1.49
N ILE A 249 -1.73 14.03 2.59
CA ILE A 249 -2.34 14.90 3.59
C ILE A 249 -1.48 16.11 3.87
N GLN A 250 -2.14 17.18 4.28
CA GLN A 250 -1.50 18.37 4.82
C GLN A 250 -1.87 18.55 6.28
N GLY A 251 -0.91 19.03 7.06
CA GLY A 251 -1.10 19.55 8.39
C GLY A 251 -0.63 21.00 8.48
N THR A 252 -1.03 21.70 9.53
CA THR A 252 -0.53 23.03 9.86
C THR A 252 -0.04 23.06 11.28
N LEU A 253 1.13 23.67 11.48
CA LEU A 253 1.72 23.86 12.79
C LEU A 253 0.86 24.82 13.63
N ALA A 254 0.40 24.38 14.79
CA ALA A 254 -0.50 25.15 15.64
C ALA A 254 0.19 26.23 16.47
N LYS A 255 1.48 26.04 16.79
CA LYS A 255 2.33 26.94 17.59
C LYS A 255 3.74 27.00 16.99
N PRO A 256 4.45 28.13 17.08
CA PRO A 256 5.80 28.22 16.51
C PRO A 256 6.76 27.20 17.14
N ILE A 257 7.66 26.64 16.32
CA ILE A 257 8.76 25.80 16.80
C ILE A 257 9.88 26.73 17.27
N ARG A 258 10.38 26.51 18.49
CA ARG A 258 11.47 27.29 19.06
C ARG A 258 12.69 26.41 19.30
N GLY A 259 13.87 26.95 19.02
CA GLY A 259 15.15 26.31 19.33
C GLY A 259 15.44 26.31 20.83
N ALA A 260 16.51 25.62 21.23
CA ALA A 260 16.97 25.60 22.62
C ALA A 260 17.37 27.00 23.14
N ASP A 261 17.75 27.90 22.25
CA ASP A 261 18.06 29.31 22.51
C ASP A 261 16.81 30.22 22.57
N GLY A 262 15.60 29.65 22.43
CA GLY A 262 14.32 30.37 22.46
C GLY A 262 13.94 31.06 21.14
N ARG A 263 14.82 31.07 20.14
CA ARG A 263 14.55 31.68 18.83
C ARG A 263 13.49 30.87 18.08
N VAL A 264 12.61 31.56 17.36
CA VAL A 264 11.63 30.90 16.49
C VAL A 264 12.36 30.33 15.28
N LEU A 265 12.30 29.02 15.12
CA LEU A 265 12.85 28.30 13.97
C LEU A 265 11.81 28.17 12.85
N VAL A 266 10.53 28.00 13.23
CA VAL A 266 9.42 27.90 12.28
C VAL A 266 8.19 28.57 12.87
N GLU A 267 7.56 29.44 12.08
CA GLU A 267 6.35 30.15 12.47
C GLU A 267 5.11 29.25 12.53
N ALA A 268 4.16 29.61 13.40
CA ALA A 268 2.84 28.99 13.40
C ALA A 268 2.16 29.14 12.02
N GLY A 269 1.36 28.15 11.64
CA GLY A 269 0.71 28.08 10.33
C GLY A 269 1.57 27.45 9.23
N ALA A 270 2.85 27.16 9.48
CA ALA A 270 3.69 26.41 8.56
C ALA A 270 3.05 25.06 8.19
N VAL A 271 3.16 24.70 6.90
CA VAL A 271 2.47 23.54 6.34
C VAL A 271 3.36 22.30 6.39
N LEU A 272 2.84 21.22 6.97
CA LEU A 272 3.44 19.90 6.91
C LEU A 272 2.80 19.10 5.78
N TYR A 273 3.60 18.30 5.08
CA TYR A 273 3.14 17.36 4.07
C TYR A 273 3.41 15.93 4.55
N GLY A 274 2.48 15.05 4.24
CA GLY A 274 2.51 13.68 4.71
C GLY A 274 1.55 12.79 3.97
N ARG A 275 1.28 11.62 4.55
CA ARG A 275 0.42 10.59 3.96
C ARG A 275 -0.40 9.84 5.01
N VAL A 276 -1.57 9.34 4.60
CA VAL A 276 -2.30 8.30 5.34
C VAL A 276 -1.58 6.98 5.10
N MET A 277 -0.86 6.48 6.11
CA MET A 277 -0.15 5.21 6.02
C MET A 277 -1.06 4.02 6.32
N ARG A 278 -2.09 4.23 7.15
CA ARG A 278 -3.07 3.23 7.52
C ARG A 278 -4.43 3.86 7.79
N LEU A 279 -5.48 3.25 7.28
CA LEU A 279 -6.88 3.56 7.52
C LEU A 279 -7.63 2.25 7.35
N GLU A 280 -7.92 1.62 8.47
CA GLU A 280 -8.57 0.33 8.53
C GLU A 280 -9.77 0.38 9.45
N GLN A 281 -10.92 -0.09 8.97
CA GLN A 281 -12.08 -0.37 9.81
C GLN A 281 -12.02 -1.82 10.27
N ARG A 282 -12.03 -2.03 11.58
CA ARG A 282 -12.14 -3.33 12.21
C ARG A 282 -13.58 -3.51 12.68
N PHE A 283 -14.11 -4.71 12.47
CA PHE A 283 -15.49 -5.05 12.84
C PHE A 283 -15.56 -6.09 13.97
N LEU A 284 -14.48 -6.88 14.12
CA LEU A 284 -14.35 -7.93 15.12
C LEU A 284 -13.01 -7.80 15.87
N PRO A 285 -12.97 -8.16 17.18
CA PRO A 285 -14.12 -8.50 18.02
C PRO A 285 -15.00 -7.29 18.38
N THR A 286 -14.46 -6.08 18.24
CA THR A 286 -15.17 -4.81 18.44
C THR A 286 -14.98 -3.90 17.23
N ARG A 287 -15.90 -2.97 17.02
CA ARG A 287 -15.81 -1.98 15.94
C ARG A 287 -14.90 -0.83 16.35
N TYR A 288 -13.91 -0.54 15.52
CA TYR A 288 -13.03 0.62 15.67
C TYR A 288 -12.31 0.91 14.35
N PHE A 289 -11.77 2.13 14.23
CA PHE A 289 -10.87 2.50 13.16
C PHE A 289 -9.42 2.56 13.67
N VAL A 290 -8.48 2.11 12.84
CA VAL A 290 -7.04 2.36 13.00
C VAL A 290 -6.63 3.39 11.95
N LEU A 291 -6.05 4.51 12.40
CA LEU A 291 -5.48 5.54 11.55
C LEU A 291 -3.98 5.67 11.83
N GLY A 292 -3.16 5.50 10.80
CA GLY A 292 -1.73 5.76 10.80
C GLY A 292 -1.43 6.97 9.92
N LEU A 293 -0.85 8.02 10.49
CA LEU A 293 -0.42 9.22 9.77
C LEU A 293 1.10 9.32 9.78
N ARG A 294 1.70 9.78 8.69
CA ARG A 294 3.12 10.16 8.66
C ARG A 294 3.25 11.53 8.04
N PHE A 295 4.11 12.38 8.60
CA PHE A 295 4.51 13.65 8.00
C PHE A 295 5.99 13.58 7.67
N ASP A 296 6.33 13.86 6.42
CA ASP A 296 7.66 13.65 5.85
C ASP A 296 8.42 14.96 5.65
N SER A 297 7.70 16.08 5.56
CA SER A 297 8.31 17.39 5.34
C SER A 297 7.50 18.57 5.87
N LEU A 298 8.18 19.70 6.04
CA LEU A 298 7.62 20.97 6.50
C LEU A 298 8.07 22.10 5.58
N LYS A 299 7.15 23.03 5.29
CA LYS A 299 7.48 24.25 4.54
C LYS A 299 8.06 25.31 5.48
N VAL A 300 9.30 25.72 5.24
CA VAL A 300 10.02 26.77 5.97
C VAL A 300 10.54 27.78 4.94
N ASP A 301 10.19 29.05 5.09
CA ASP A 301 10.62 30.15 4.19
C ASP A 301 10.47 29.84 2.70
N GLY A 302 9.33 29.24 2.33
CA GLY A 302 9.03 28.86 0.95
C GLY A 302 9.65 27.53 0.49
N LYS A 303 10.61 26.97 1.23
CA LYS A 303 11.30 25.71 0.91
C LYS A 303 10.70 24.52 1.66
N THR A 304 10.71 23.35 1.05
CA THR A 304 10.29 22.10 1.70
C THR A 304 11.50 21.45 2.35
N VAL A 305 11.46 21.28 3.67
CA VAL A 305 12.52 20.69 4.49
C VAL A 305 12.06 19.30 4.94
N PRO A 306 12.84 18.23 4.67
CA PRO A 306 12.51 16.89 5.13
C PRO A 306 12.66 16.80 6.66
N LEU A 307 11.85 15.96 7.28
CA LEU A 307 11.90 15.73 8.73
C LEU A 307 11.41 14.33 9.07
N THR A 308 11.84 13.85 10.24
CA THR A 308 11.37 12.60 10.81
C THR A 308 10.64 12.92 12.09
N LEU A 309 9.38 12.50 12.22
CA LEU A 309 8.60 12.68 13.45
C LEU A 309 8.33 11.36 14.13
N VAL A 310 8.09 11.42 15.43
CA VAL A 310 7.42 10.35 16.19
C VAL A 310 6.20 10.98 16.86
N ALA A 311 5.05 10.32 16.75
CA ALA A 311 3.84 10.81 17.42
C ALA A 311 3.99 10.66 18.94
N LEU A 312 3.68 11.73 19.67
CA LEU A 312 3.64 11.73 21.13
C LEU A 312 2.24 11.39 21.61
N PRO A 313 2.08 10.74 22.78
CA PRO A 313 0.77 10.55 23.38
C PRO A 313 0.08 11.90 23.56
N ALA A 314 -1.22 11.95 23.28
CA ALA A 314 -2.05 13.06 23.68
C ALA A 314 -1.80 13.32 25.17
N ARG A 315 -1.41 14.54 25.54
CA ARG A 315 -1.52 14.96 26.94
C ARG A 315 -2.98 14.77 27.31
N ASP A 316 -3.26 14.22 28.50
CA ASP A 316 -4.58 14.34 29.11
C ASP A 316 -4.86 15.84 29.19
N SER A 317 -5.46 16.38 28.14
CA SER A 317 -5.87 17.77 28.08
C SER A 317 -7.03 17.82 29.06
N GLY A 318 -6.75 18.23 30.30
CA GLY A 318 -7.72 18.59 31.33
C GLY A 318 -8.61 19.77 30.94
N VAL A 319 -8.90 19.94 29.65
CA VAL A 319 -9.97 20.77 29.13
C VAL A 319 -11.22 19.89 29.11
N ALA A 320 -11.91 19.87 30.24
CA ALA A 320 -13.30 19.47 30.31
C ALA A 320 -14.08 20.36 29.32
N GLY A 321 -14.38 19.86 28.11
CA GLY A 321 -15.22 20.62 27.17
C GLY A 321 -15.22 20.28 25.68
N SER A 322 -14.34 19.43 25.12
CA SER A 322 -14.42 19.14 23.67
C SER A 322 -13.88 17.77 23.28
N GLN A 323 -14.80 16.82 23.00
CA GLN A 323 -14.69 15.57 22.21
C GLN A 323 -13.30 14.87 22.18
N SER A 324 -13.09 13.64 22.67
CA SER A 324 -13.98 12.51 22.90
C SER A 324 -13.32 11.50 23.84
N THR A 325 -14.13 10.75 24.59
CA THR A 325 -13.73 9.51 25.27
C THR A 325 -13.49 8.33 24.31
N ASP A 326 -13.42 8.59 22.99
CA ASP A 326 -13.42 7.57 21.92
C ASP A 326 -12.09 7.46 21.17
N ARG A 327 -11.08 8.28 21.51
CA ARG A 327 -9.74 8.23 20.88
C ARG A 327 -8.74 7.59 21.83
N LEU A 328 -8.06 6.54 21.38
CA LEU A 328 -6.88 5.98 22.04
C LEU A 328 -5.68 6.10 21.10
N GLN A 329 -4.62 6.78 21.52
CA GLN A 329 -3.38 6.83 20.74
C GLN A 329 -2.45 5.71 21.19
N LEU A 330 -1.99 4.89 20.24
CA LEU A 330 -1.11 3.76 20.53
C LEU A 330 0.36 4.18 20.42
N GLN A 331 1.20 3.67 21.33
CA GLN A 331 2.63 3.87 21.28
C GLN A 331 3.30 2.79 20.43
N PRO A 332 4.28 3.13 19.56
CA PRO A 332 5.04 2.15 18.78
C PRO A 332 5.80 1.12 19.62
N ARG A 333 6.15 1.46 20.88
CA ARG A 333 6.91 0.59 21.80
C ARG A 333 6.07 -0.29 22.71
N ALA A 334 4.73 -0.16 22.70
CA ALA A 334 3.86 -1.00 23.50
C ALA A 334 3.61 -2.34 22.80
N ALA A 335 4.66 -3.14 22.66
CA ALA A 335 4.53 -4.57 22.40
C ALA A 335 3.75 -5.19 23.57
N GLY A 336 2.43 -5.34 23.45
CA GLY A 336 1.64 -5.99 24.49
C GLY A 336 0.19 -5.54 24.68
N ILE A 337 -0.32 -4.53 23.95
CA ILE A 337 -1.76 -4.19 24.07
C ILE A 337 -2.56 -5.05 23.08
N GLY A 338 -2.86 -6.29 23.46
CA GLY A 338 -3.94 -7.10 22.87
C GLY A 338 -3.89 -7.35 21.35
N PRO A 339 -5.02 -7.74 20.72
CA PRO A 339 -5.08 -8.14 19.31
C PRO A 339 -5.06 -6.97 18.31
N PHE A 340 -4.61 -5.78 18.73
CA PHE A 340 -4.67 -4.58 17.90
C PHE A 340 -3.45 -4.53 16.96
N PRO A 341 -3.63 -4.43 15.64
CA PRO A 341 -2.52 -4.24 14.72
C PRO A 341 -1.87 -2.89 15.02
N ILE A 342 -0.66 -2.92 15.57
CA ILE A 342 0.14 -1.72 15.77
C ILE A 342 0.92 -1.49 14.48
N GLU A 343 0.66 -0.35 13.86
CA GLU A 343 1.46 0.14 12.75
C GLU A 343 2.91 0.36 13.23
N SER A 344 3.83 -0.42 12.68
CA SER A 344 5.22 -0.49 13.13
C SER A 344 6.19 0.30 12.24
N ARG A 345 5.71 0.81 11.09
CA ARG A 345 6.55 1.57 10.16
C ARG A 345 7.13 2.82 10.85
N PRO A 346 8.42 3.12 10.67
CA PRO A 346 9.05 4.28 11.28
C PRO A 346 8.34 5.59 10.94
N GLY A 347 8.20 6.43 11.96
CA GLY A 347 7.63 7.77 11.85
C GLY A 347 6.11 7.84 11.69
N VAL A 348 5.41 6.70 11.78
CA VAL A 348 3.95 6.66 11.73
C VAL A 348 3.36 6.87 13.13
N GLY A 349 2.45 7.83 13.24
CA GLY A 349 1.59 8.03 14.42
C GLY A 349 0.30 7.25 14.30
N THR A 350 -0.01 6.42 15.31
CA THR A 350 -1.14 5.50 15.29
C THR A 350 -2.23 5.92 16.26
N PHE A 351 -3.45 6.07 15.73
CA PHE A 351 -4.63 6.51 16.45
C PHE A 351 -5.76 5.50 16.27
N LEU A 352 -6.40 5.11 17.37
CA LEU A 352 -7.61 4.30 17.38
C LEU A 352 -8.83 5.17 17.66
N PHE A 353 -9.92 4.88 16.94
CA PHE A 353 -11.21 5.54 17.15
C PHE A 353 -12.29 4.49 17.35
N ARG A 354 -13.05 4.58 18.46
CA ARG A 354 -14.17 3.66 18.75
C ARG A 354 -15.45 3.95 17.95
N GLN A 355 -15.39 4.90 17.02
CA GLN A 355 -16.47 5.22 16.11
C GLN A 355 -16.87 3.98 15.31
N ARG A 356 -18.18 3.79 15.13
CA ARG A 356 -18.72 2.51 14.64
C ARG A 356 -18.75 2.41 13.12
N ASP A 357 -19.19 3.47 12.44
CA ASP A 357 -19.60 3.36 11.04
C ASP A 357 -18.81 4.26 10.07
N ARG A 358 -18.36 5.44 10.53
CA ARG A 358 -17.57 6.38 9.73
C ARG A 358 -16.64 7.18 10.61
N LEU A 359 -15.39 7.34 10.16
CA LEU A 359 -14.41 8.24 10.76
C LEU A 359 -14.33 9.49 9.89
N GLU A 360 -14.66 10.64 10.48
CA GLU A 360 -14.52 11.96 9.87
C GLU A 360 -13.62 12.82 10.76
N LEU A 361 -12.49 13.26 10.21
CA LEU A 361 -11.55 14.16 10.88
C LEU A 361 -11.35 15.41 10.03
N ASP A 362 -11.35 16.56 10.69
CA ASP A 362 -11.20 17.87 10.08
C ASP A 362 -10.10 18.68 10.79
N ARG A 363 -10.13 20.01 10.63
CA ARG A 363 -9.15 20.93 11.23
C ARG A 363 -9.15 20.97 12.75
N LYS A 364 -10.14 20.39 13.41
CA LYS A 364 -10.19 20.23 14.86
C LYS A 364 -9.29 19.09 15.33
N PHE A 365 -8.90 18.18 14.44
CA PHE A 365 -8.00 17.08 14.79
C PHE A 365 -6.57 17.60 15.01
N LEU A 366 -6.17 17.62 16.27
CA LEU A 366 -4.83 18.01 16.73
C LEU A 366 -4.03 16.78 17.19
N THR A 367 -2.76 16.74 16.79
CA THR A 367 -1.82 15.67 17.09
C THR A 367 -0.49 16.25 17.57
N GLU A 368 0.14 15.62 18.57
CA GLU A 368 1.45 16.02 19.08
C GLU A 368 2.54 15.12 18.50
N TRP A 369 3.66 15.72 18.14
CA TRP A 369 4.80 15.04 17.51
C TRP A 369 6.12 15.54 18.09
N GLU A 370 7.16 14.75 17.93
CA GLU A 370 8.54 15.09 18.27
C GLU A 370 9.47 14.83 17.08
N THR A 371 10.35 15.78 16.75
CA THR A 371 11.38 15.56 15.73
C THR A 371 12.39 14.53 16.21
N ARG A 372 12.86 13.69 15.28
CA ARG A 372 14.02 12.83 15.49
C ARG A 372 15.15 13.33 14.62
N SER A 373 16.36 13.34 15.19
CA SER A 373 17.57 13.45 14.37
C SER A 373 17.59 12.26 13.40
N PRO A 374 17.96 12.45 12.13
CA PRO A 374 18.21 11.31 11.26
C PRO A 374 19.25 10.41 11.93
N ALA A 375 19.00 9.10 11.93
CA ALA A 375 20.01 8.15 12.38
C ALA A 375 21.28 8.41 11.56
N LEU A 376 22.43 8.51 12.24
CA LEU A 376 23.72 8.40 11.56
C LEU A 376 23.71 7.00 10.92
N GLN A 377 23.65 6.95 9.59
CA GLN A 377 23.79 5.71 8.83
C GLN A 377 25.24 5.25 8.88
#